data_AF-A0A3P7QDA2-F1
#
_entry.id   AF-A0A3P7QDA2-F1
#
_cell.length_a   1.000
_cell.length_b   1.000
_cell.length_c   1.000
_cell.angle_alpha   90.00
_cell.angle_beta   90.00
_cell.angle_gamma   90.00
#
_symmetry.space_group_name_H-M   'P 1'
#
loop_
_entity.id
_entity.type
_entity.pdbx_description
1 polymer ?
#
loop_
_entity_poly.entity_id
_entity_poly.type
_entity_poly.pdbx_seq_one_letter_code
_entity_poly.pdbx_strand_id
1 'polypeptide(L)' 'MPQEEWLELESDPGLFTLLLEDFGVKGVQVEEIYDLSKPIDDVVYGFIFLFRWQQNPDKKVR' A
#
# COMPACT_ATOMS: atom_id res chain seq x y z
N MET A 1 -9.94 27.65 8.76
CA MET A 1 -9.84 26.66 7.68
C MET A 1 -9.97 25.32 8.35
N PRO A 2 -10.92 24.45 7.98
CA PRO A 2 -10.96 23.12 8.58
C PRO A 2 -9.62 22.46 8.24
N GLN A 3 -8.92 21.91 9.24
CA GLN A 3 -7.81 21.01 8.97
C GLN A 3 -8.34 19.91 8.06
N GLU A 4 -7.77 19.75 6.86
CA GLU A 4 -8.00 18.57 6.04
C GLU A 4 -7.50 17.37 6.82
N GLU A 5 -8.43 16.69 7.47
CA GLU A 5 -8.18 15.48 8.23
C GLU A 5 -7.94 14.35 7.23
N TRP A 6 -6.74 13.78 7.27
CA TRP A 6 -6.44 12.59 6.49
C TRP A 6 -7.21 11.43 7.10
N LEU A 7 -8.15 10.88 6.33
CA LEU A 7 -8.90 9.70 6.73
C LEU A 7 -8.05 8.45 6.52
N GLU A 8 -8.22 7.47 7.40
CA GLU A 8 -7.66 6.14 7.19
C GLU A 8 -8.30 5.53 5.93
N LEU A 9 -7.46 4.98 5.05
CA LEU A 9 -7.90 4.25 3.86
C LEU A 9 -7.93 2.75 4.13
N GLU A 10 -8.85 2.06 3.47
CA GLU A 10 -8.87 0.60 3.41
C GLU A 10 -7.71 0.07 2.58
N SER A 11 -7.17 -1.10 2.96
CA SER A 11 -6.08 -1.75 2.24
C SER A 11 -6.61 -2.57 1.05
N ASP A 12 -7.26 -1.91 0.10
CA ASP A 12 -7.84 -2.53 -1.10
C ASP A 12 -7.06 -2.12 -2.37
N PRO A 13 -6.68 -3.07 -3.25
CA PRO A 13 -5.96 -2.76 -4.49
C PRO A 13 -6.75 -1.89 -5.47
N GLY A 14 -8.08 -2.04 -5.52
CA GLY A 14 -8.96 -1.22 -6.34
C GLY A 14 -8.97 0.23 -5.87
N LEU A 15 -9.02 0.45 -4.55
CA LEU A 15 -8.93 1.78 -3.95
C LEU A 15 -7.60 2.47 -4.27
N PHE A 16 -6.47 1.77 -4.19
CA PHE A 16 -5.17 2.34 -4.59
C PHE A 16 -5.09 2.64 -6.09
N THR A 17 -5.70 1.80 -6.93
CA THR A 17 -5.76 2.04 -8.38
C THR A 17 -6.54 3.33 -8.68
N LEU A 18 -7.72 3.49 -8.10
CA LEU A 18 -8.53 4.70 -8.25
C LEU A 18 -7.82 5.95 -7.71
N LEU A 19 -7.12 5.82 -6.57
CA LEU A 19 -6.35 6.92 -6.00
C LEU A 19 -5.23 7.41 -6.95
N LEU A 20 -4.54 6.48 -7.63
CA LEU A 20 -3.53 6.83 -8.62
C LEU A 20 -4.15 7.51 -9.86
N GLU A 21 -5.32 7.03 -10.30
CA GLU A 21 -6.08 7.66 -11.38
C GLU A 21 -6.51 9.09 -11.02
N ASP A 22 -6.98 9.32 -9.78
CA ASP A 22 -7.35 10.64 -9.25
C ASP A 22 -6.16 11.58 -9.14
N PHE A 23 -4.95 11.06 -8.86
CA PHE A 23 -3.70 11.81 -8.93
C PHE A 23 -3.23 12.10 -10.36
N GLY A 24 -3.94 11.61 -11.37
CA GLY A 24 -3.67 11.84 -12.79
C GLY A 24 -2.70 10.84 -13.43
N VAL A 25 -2.34 9.77 -12.72
CA VAL A 25 -1.54 8.67 -13.27
C VAL A 25 -2.46 7.79 -14.12
N LYS A 26 -2.04 7.42 -15.33
CA LYS A 26 -2.84 6.61 -16.26
C LYS A 26 -2.07 5.38 -16.71
N GLY A 27 -2.78 4.28 -16.92
CA GLY A 27 -2.21 3.03 -17.41
C GLY A 27 -1.40 2.26 -16.35
N VAL A 28 -1.66 2.53 -15.07
CA VAL A 28 -1.08 1.80 -13.94
C VAL A 28 -2.23 1.21 -13.14
N GLN A 29 -2.05 -0.04 -12.69
CA GLN A 29 -2.97 -0.72 -11.78
C GLN A 29 -2.20 -1.26 -10.58
N VAL A 30 -2.89 -1.39 -9.45
CA VAL A 30 -2.34 -2.01 -8.25
C VAL A 30 -2.97 -3.39 -8.10
N GLU A 31 -2.14 -4.41 -7.91
CA GLU A 31 -2.56 -5.78 -7.69
C GLU A 31 -2.07 -6.30 -6.35
N GLU A 32 -2.90 -7.13 -5.70
CA GLU A 32 -2.53 -7.78 -4.45
C GLU A 32 -1.72 -9.06 -4.73
N ILE A 33 -0.58 -9.20 -4.05
CA ILE A 33 0.28 -10.37 -4.16
C ILE A 33 -0.08 -11.36 -3.06
N TYR A 34 -0.84 -12.39 -3.40
CA TYR A 34 -1.22 -13.46 -2.47
C TYR A 34 -0.08 -14.45 -2.18
N ASP A 35 0.83 -14.63 -3.13
CA ASP A 35 1.89 -15.64 -3.05
C ASP A 35 3.19 -15.09 -3.62
N LEU A 36 4.17 -14.91 -2.73
CA LEU A 36 5.51 -14.40 -3.06
C LEU A 36 6.38 -15.43 -3.79
N SER A 37 5.98 -16.70 -3.84
CA SER A 37 6.72 -17.73 -4.56
C SER A 37 6.44 -17.73 -6.06
N LYS A 38 5.35 -17.09 -6.48
CA LYS A 38 5.02 -16.95 -7.90
C LYS A 38 5.93 -15.91 -8.55
N PRO A 39 6.45 -16.18 -9.76
CA PRO A 39 7.18 -15.18 -10.51
C PRO A 39 6.24 -14.03 -10.87
N ILE A 40 6.79 -12.82 -10.85
CA ILE A 40 6.08 -11.60 -11.23
C ILE A 40 6.56 -11.27 -12.64
N ASP A 41 5.73 -11.62 -13.62
CA ASP A 41 6.12 -11.61 -15.04
C ASP A 41 5.78 -10.27 -15.74
N ASP A 42 5.04 -9.38 -15.07
CA ASP A 42 4.62 -8.08 -15.60
C ASP A 42 5.57 -6.93 -15.25
N VAL A 43 5.41 -5.78 -15.91
CA VAL A 43 6.18 -4.56 -15.63
C VAL A 43 5.78 -4.01 -14.26
N VAL A 44 6.61 -4.23 -13.25
CA VAL A 44 6.39 -3.70 -11.90
C VAL A 44 7.19 -2.44 -11.64
N TYR A 45 6.47 -1.35 -11.33
CA TYR A 45 7.06 -0.05 -10.99
C TYR A 45 7.52 0.03 -9.53
N GLY A 46 6.93 -0.77 -8.64
CA GLY A 46 7.26 -0.78 -7.23
C GLY A 46 6.33 -1.69 -6.42
N PHE A 47 6.63 -1.83 -5.13
CA PHE A 47 5.85 -2.64 -4.19
C PHE A 47 5.36 -1.78 -3.03
N ILE A 48 4.12 -2.01 -2.63
CA ILE A 48 3.52 -1.42 -1.42
C ILE A 48 3.45 -2.55 -0.39
N PHE A 49 4.19 -2.42 0.71
CA PHE A 49 4.15 -3.38 1.81
C PHE A 49 3.40 -2.78 3.00
N LEU A 50 2.21 -3.32 3.26
CA LEU A 50 1.39 -2.92 4.40
C LEU A 50 1.57 -3.94 5.52
N PHE A 51 1.83 -3.46 6.72
CA PHE A 51 1.88 -4.27 7.91
C PHE A 51 1.16 -3.56 9.04
N ARG A 52 0.50 -4.32 9.92
CA ARG A 52 -0.06 -3.75 11.14
C ARG A 52 1.11 -3.34 12.04
N TRP A 53 1.21 -2.05 12.35
CA TRP A 53 2.23 -1.56 13.26
C TRP A 53 2.14 -2.28 14.61
N GLN A 54 3.24 -2.90 15.02
CA GLN A 54 3.39 -3.49 16.34
C GLN A 54 4.41 -2.68 17.13
N GLN A 55 3.95 -2.04 18.20
CA GLN A 55 4.85 -1.41 19.16
C GLN A 55 5.51 -2.52 19.97
N ASN A 56 6.72 -2.94 19.58
CA ASN A 56 7.46 -3.96 20.30
C ASN A 56 7.88 -3.42 21.68
N PRO A 57 7.34 -3.90 22.81
CA PRO A 57 7.72 -3.42 24.14
C PRO A 57 9.11 -3.93 24.59
N ASP A 58 9.71 -4.89 23.87
CA ASP A 58 10.93 -5.57 24.29
C ASP A 58 12.19 -5.16 23.51
N LYS A 59 12.48 -3.85 23.53
CA LYS A 59 13.87 -3.36 23.50
C LYS A 59 14.31 -2.97 24.92
N LYS A 60 14.18 -3.88 25.89
CA LYS A 60 15.12 -3.88 27.02
C LYS A 60 16.40 -4.53 26.53
N VAL A 61 17.34 -3.67 26.16
CA VAL A 61 18.76 -3.96 25.99
C VAL A 61 19.17 -4.97 27.08
N ARG A 62 19.48 -6.19 26.65
CA ARG A 62 20.39 -7.10 27.35
C ARG A 62 21.65 -7.20 26.51
#